data_AF-A0A6G1U3L4-F1
#
_entry.id   AF-A0A6G1U3L4-F1
#
_cell.length_a   1.000
_cell.length_b   1.000
_cell.length_c   1.000
_cell.angle_alpha   90.00
_cell.angle_beta   90.00
_cell.angle_gamma   90.00
#
_symmetry.space_group_name_H-M   'P 1'
#
loop_
_entity.id
_entity.type
_entity.pdbx_description
1 polymer ?
#
loop_
_entity_poly.entity_id
_entity_poly.type
_entity_poly.pdbx_seq_one_letter_code
_entity_poly.pdbx_strand_id
1 'polypeptide(L)'
;MDRRRKPAIREPRPELTMDKMRAILSELKEIESVTGIRYIKLHVTAKMIIGIRESSGKEFTINLDDLFRAYQECLRFTSPEVKKYIFMGHSPAVALLRILQKHENEQIDN
;
A
#
# COMPACT_ATOMS: atom_id res chain seq x y z
N MET A 1 -18.90 -7.22 -31.91
CA MET A 1 -17.42 -7.22 -31.89
C MET A 1 -16.95 -6.15 -30.92
N ASP A 2 -16.36 -6.65 -29.85
CA ASP A 2 -15.44 -6.03 -28.89
C ASP A 2 -15.64 -4.56 -28.51
N ARG A 3 -16.29 -4.40 -27.34
CA ARG A 3 -16.20 -3.21 -26.50
C ARG A 3 -14.72 -2.83 -26.40
N ARG A 4 -14.33 -1.69 -26.97
CA ARG A 4 -13.01 -1.05 -26.79
C ARG A 4 -12.68 -1.08 -25.30
N ARG A 5 -11.87 -2.05 -24.86
CA ARG A 5 -11.26 -2.03 -23.53
C ARG A 5 -10.34 -0.81 -23.57
N LYS A 6 -10.78 0.30 -22.96
CA LYS A 6 -9.87 1.42 -22.67
C LYS A 6 -8.61 0.77 -22.06
N PRO A 7 -7.40 1.11 -22.53
CA PRO A 7 -6.20 0.60 -21.90
C PRO A 7 -6.35 0.89 -20.41
N ALA A 8 -6.06 -0.11 -19.58
CA ALA A 8 -6.11 0.09 -18.15
C ALA A 8 -4.97 1.05 -17.80
N ILE A 9 -5.29 2.35 -17.79
CA ILE A 9 -4.34 3.40 -17.48
C ILE A 9 -4.00 3.26 -16.00
N ARG A 10 -2.73 2.95 -15.73
CA ARG A 10 -2.18 3.00 -14.38
C ARG A 10 -2.27 4.44 -13.88
N GLU A 11 -2.67 4.62 -12.63
CA GLU A 11 -2.51 5.91 -11.97
C GLU A 11 -1.02 6.32 -12.03
N PRO A 12 -0.70 7.60 -12.28
CA PRO A 12 0.69 8.05 -12.28
C PRO A 12 1.31 7.70 -10.93
N ARG A 13 2.46 7.04 -10.99
CA ARG A 13 3.24 6.64 -9.83
C ARG A 13 4.69 7.02 -10.03
N PRO A 14 5.31 7.61 -9.02
CA PRO A 14 6.74 7.87 -9.01
C PRO A 14 7.54 6.56 -8.96
N GLU A 15 8.77 6.62 -9.43
CA GLU A 15 9.69 5.47 -9.39
C GLU A 15 10.18 5.23 -7.97
N LEU A 16 9.56 4.25 -7.31
CA LEU A 16 9.91 3.81 -5.97
C LEU A 16 10.78 2.55 -6.03
N THR A 17 11.92 2.57 -5.33
CA THR A 17 12.73 1.37 -5.09
C THR A 17 12.29 0.67 -3.81
N MET A 18 12.63 -0.62 -3.66
CA MET A 18 12.27 -1.40 -2.47
C MET A 18 12.88 -0.80 -1.18
N ASP A 19 14.13 -0.33 -1.23
CA ASP A 19 14.77 0.33 -0.09
C ASP A 19 14.07 1.64 0.30
N LYS A 20 13.72 2.49 -0.68
CA LYS A 20 12.94 3.70 -0.41
C LYS A 20 11.58 3.37 0.19
N MET A 21 10.88 2.39 -0.37
CA MET A 21 9.59 1.93 0.17
C MET A 21 9.76 1.53 1.63
N ARG A 22 10.77 0.71 1.95
CA ARG A 22 11.02 0.26 3.31
C ARG A 22 11.35 1.42 4.25
N ALA A 23 12.14 2.40 3.82
CA ALA A 23 12.46 3.58 4.60
C ALA A 23 11.18 4.36 4.97
N ILE A 24 10.35 4.71 3.97
CA ILE A 24 9.08 5.43 4.17
C ILE A 24 8.17 4.65 5.13
N LEU A 25 7.99 3.35 4.89
CA LEU A 25 7.12 2.51 5.73
C LEU A 25 7.65 2.36 7.16
N SER A 26 8.96 2.42 7.37
CA SER A 26 9.58 2.30 8.70
C SER A 26 9.39 3.54 9.56
N GLU A 27 9.14 4.70 8.94
CA GLU A 27 8.82 5.95 9.65
C GLU A 27 7.36 5.97 10.14
N LEU A 28 6.47 5.22 9.48
CA LEU A 28 5.06 5.14 9.85
C LEU A 28 4.87 4.41 11.19
N LYS A 29 4.23 5.08 12.15
CA LYS A 29 3.78 4.47 13.42
C LYS A 29 2.31 4.05 13.41
N GLU A 30 1.53 4.75 12.61
CA GLU A 30 0.10 4.56 12.44
C GLU A 30 -0.32 4.94 11.02
N ILE A 31 -1.42 4.35 10.56
CA ILE A 31 -2.07 4.68 9.29
C ILE A 31 -3.58 4.64 9.46
N GLU A 32 -4.27 5.41 8.63
CA GLU A 32 -5.72 5.38 8.51
C GLU A 32 -6.11 4.96 7.09
N SER A 33 -7.07 4.04 7.00
CA SER A 33 -7.68 3.67 5.73
C SER A 33 -8.71 4.70 5.27
N VAL A 34 -9.04 4.67 3.98
CA VAL A 34 -10.06 5.53 3.36
C VAL A 34 -11.45 5.42 4.00
N THR A 35 -11.72 4.32 4.70
CA THR A 35 -12.97 4.06 5.44
C THR A 35 -12.90 4.53 6.90
N GLY A 36 -11.83 5.21 7.32
CA GLY A 36 -11.62 5.68 8.69
C GLY A 36 -11.17 4.59 9.68
N ILE A 37 -10.77 3.41 9.20
CA ILE A 37 -10.20 2.37 10.09
C ILE A 37 -8.74 2.70 10.35
N ARG A 38 -8.39 2.82 11.63
CA ARG A 38 -7.04 3.08 12.11
C ARG A 38 -6.27 1.80 12.41
N TYR A 39 -4.99 1.85 12.04
CA TYR A 39 -4.00 0.82 12.31
C TYR A 39 -2.84 1.46 13.04
N ILE A 40 -2.48 0.88 14.18
CA ILE A 40 -1.52 1.44 15.13
C ILE A 40 -0.40 0.43 15.38
N LYS A 41 0.67 0.91 16.04
CA LYS A 41 1.84 0.10 16.39
C LYS A 41 2.45 -0.58 15.15
N LEU A 42 2.56 0.16 14.06
CA LEU A 42 3.19 -0.33 12.84
C LEU A 42 4.67 -0.61 13.11
N HIS A 43 5.12 -1.78 12.67
CA HIS A 43 6.49 -2.23 12.77
C HIS A 43 6.91 -2.90 11.47
N VAL A 44 7.98 -2.39 10.87
CA VAL A 44 8.57 -2.96 9.65
C VAL A 44 9.74 -3.85 10.05
N THR A 45 9.67 -5.10 9.63
CA THR A 45 10.74 -6.10 9.77
C THR A 45 11.54 -6.20 8.47
N ALA A 46 12.41 -7.21 8.35
CA ALA A 46 13.18 -7.45 7.13
C ALA A 46 12.30 -7.81 5.91
N LYS A 47 11.16 -8.48 6.12
CA LYS A 47 10.31 -9.00 5.03
C LYS A 47 8.84 -8.62 5.14
N MET A 48 8.40 -8.14 6.29
CA MET A 48 6.98 -7.89 6.55
C MET A 48 6.78 -6.58 7.30
N ILE A 49 5.63 -5.96 7.07
CA ILE A 49 5.06 -4.94 7.94
C ILE A 49 3.97 -5.58 8.80
N ILE A 50 4.01 -5.28 10.09
CA ILE A 50 3.09 -5.78 11.10
C ILE A 50 2.41 -4.57 11.73
N GLY A 51 1.15 -4.69 12.11
CA GLY A 51 0.46 -3.68 12.89
C GLY A 51 -0.83 -4.21 13.49
N ILE A 52 -1.52 -3.36 14.26
CA ILE A 52 -2.74 -3.73 14.97
C ILE A 52 -3.89 -2.84 14.52
N ARG A 53 -5.03 -3.44 14.18
CA ARG A 53 -6.27 -2.69 13.95
C ARG A 53 -6.81 -2.19 15.29
N GLU A 54 -6.82 -0.87 15.47
CA GLU A 54 -7.20 -0.23 16.74
C GLU A 54 -8.58 -0.70 17.24
N SER A 55 -9.59 -0.72 16.36
CA SER A 55 -10.97 -1.04 16.75
C SER A 55 -11.20 -2.48 17.20
N SER A 56 -10.35 -3.43 16.79
CA SER A 56 -10.56 -4.86 17.06
C SER A 56 -9.41 -5.52 17.81
N GLY A 57 -8.28 -4.84 17.99
CA GLY A 57 -7.05 -5.41 18.53
C GLY A 57 -6.44 -6.50 17.64
N LYS A 58 -6.95 -6.72 16.42
CA LYS A 58 -6.46 -7.78 15.52
C LYS A 58 -5.19 -7.34 14.84
N GLU A 59 -4.17 -8.20 14.93
CA GLU A 59 -2.92 -8.04 14.22
C GLU A 59 -3.10 -8.30 12.72
N PHE A 60 -2.35 -7.56 11.90
CA PHE A 60 -2.19 -7.83 10.49
C PHE A 60 -0.71 -7.88 10.13
N THR A 61 -0.42 -8.66 9.09
CA THR A 61 0.92 -8.80 8.53
C THR A 61 0.82 -8.69 7.01
N ILE A 62 1.72 -7.92 6.39
CA ILE A 62 1.81 -7.79 4.94
C ILE A 62 3.27 -8.02 4.54
N ASN A 63 3.48 -8.84 3.52
CA ASN A 63 4.80 -9.05 2.94
C ASN A 63 5.21 -7.81 2.12
N LEU A 64 6.45 -7.35 2.34
CA LEU A 64 7.00 -6.19 1.64
C LEU A 64 7.18 -6.46 0.14
N ASP A 65 7.57 -7.67 -0.26
CA ASP A 65 7.71 -8.04 -1.67
C ASP A 65 6.35 -8.00 -2.38
N ASP A 66 5.32 -8.58 -1.78
CA ASP A 66 3.96 -8.57 -2.31
C ASP A 66 3.38 -7.15 -2.35
N LEU A 67 3.69 -6.32 -1.35
CA LEU A 67 3.32 -4.91 -1.32
C LEU A 67 4.02 -4.12 -2.43
N PHE A 68 5.29 -4.38 -2.67
CA PHE A 68 6.06 -3.74 -3.73
C PHE A 68 5.55 -4.14 -5.11
N ARG A 69 5.30 -5.44 -5.34
CA ARG A 69 4.65 -5.92 -6.58
C ARG A 69 3.28 -5.29 -6.77
N ALA A 70 2.47 -5.22 -5.71
CA ALA A 70 1.18 -4.53 -5.75
C ALA A 70 1.34 -3.05 -6.13
N TYR A 71 2.35 -2.37 -5.60
CA TYR A 71 2.68 -0.98 -5.96
C TYR A 71 3.02 -0.83 -7.44
N GLN A 72 3.77 -1.77 -8.02
CA GLN A 72 4.21 -1.71 -9.42
C GLN A 72 3.11 -2.14 -10.41
N GLU A 73 2.37 -3.19 -10.08
CA GLU A 73 1.53 -3.90 -11.04
C GLU A 73 0.04 -3.55 -10.94
N CYS A 74 -0.45 -3.09 -9.78
CA CYS A 74 -1.85 -2.68 -9.67
C CYS A 74 -2.17 -1.58 -10.68
N LEU A 75 -3.40 -1.56 -11.21
CA LEU A 75 -3.84 -0.43 -12.03
C LEU A 75 -4.27 0.75 -11.16
N ARG A 76 -4.93 0.41 -10.05
CA ARG A 76 -5.42 1.34 -9.02
C ARG A 76 -5.31 0.70 -7.65
N PHE A 77 -5.07 1.50 -6.61
CA PHE A 77 -5.01 1.01 -5.24
C PHE A 77 -6.41 0.82 -4.67
N THR A 78 -6.98 -0.34 -5.00
CA THR A 78 -8.30 -0.80 -4.57
C THR A 78 -8.19 -2.23 -4.05
N SER A 79 -9.04 -2.61 -3.08
CA SER A 79 -9.02 -3.95 -2.50
C SER A 79 -9.09 -5.09 -3.53
N PRO A 80 -9.90 -5.03 -4.62
CA PRO A 80 -9.94 -6.09 -5.62
C PRO A 80 -8.63 -6.29 -6.38
N GLU A 81 -7.91 -5.21 -6.68
CA GLU A 81 -6.62 -5.30 -7.37
C GLU A 81 -5.52 -5.80 -6.42
N VAL A 82 -5.50 -5.26 -5.20
CA VAL A 82 -4.51 -5.63 -4.17
C VAL A 82 -4.67 -7.09 -3.74
N LYS A 83 -5.90 -7.63 -3.73
CA LYS A 83 -6.20 -9.04 -3.46
C LYS A 83 -5.47 -10.03 -4.38
N LYS A 84 -5.02 -9.60 -5.57
CA LYS A 84 -4.27 -10.43 -6.50
C LYS A 84 -2.85 -10.72 -6.02
N TYR A 85 -2.31 -9.85 -5.16
CA TYR A 85 -0.93 -9.91 -4.68
C TYR A 85 -0.86 -10.21 -3.18
N ILE A 86 -1.80 -9.66 -2.41
CA ILE A 86 -1.79 -9.73 -0.96
C ILE A 86 -2.96 -10.59 -0.47
N PHE A 87 -2.65 -11.66 0.26
CA PHE A 87 -3.65 -12.62 0.72
C PHE A 87 -4.47 -12.11 1.91
N MET A 88 -3.86 -11.37 2.84
CA MET A 88 -4.50 -10.84 4.05
C MET A 88 -4.16 -9.36 4.29
N GLY A 89 -5.02 -8.64 5.00
CA GLY A 89 -4.75 -7.22 5.30
C GLY A 89 -4.91 -6.30 4.09
N HIS A 90 -5.93 -6.52 3.25
CA HIS A 90 -6.15 -5.71 2.04
C HIS A 90 -6.41 -4.23 2.35
N SER A 91 -7.21 -3.95 3.38
CA SER A 91 -7.50 -2.57 3.81
C SER A 91 -6.25 -1.81 4.28
N PRO A 92 -5.41 -2.34 5.19
CA PRO A 92 -4.16 -1.68 5.55
C PRO A 92 -3.17 -1.61 4.38
N ALA A 93 -3.11 -2.64 3.53
CA ALA A 93 -2.26 -2.61 2.34
C ALA A 93 -2.63 -1.48 1.37
N VAL A 94 -3.92 -1.30 1.08
CA VAL A 94 -4.39 -0.18 0.24
C VAL A 94 -4.02 1.18 0.85
N ALA A 95 -4.12 1.31 2.18
CA ALA A 95 -3.73 2.55 2.87
C ALA A 95 -2.23 2.83 2.72
N LEU A 96 -1.38 1.82 2.94
CA LEU A 96 0.08 1.93 2.76
C LEU A 96 0.44 2.30 1.32
N LEU A 97 -0.14 1.64 0.32
CA LEU A 97 0.12 1.92 -1.09
C LEU A 97 -0.23 3.37 -1.48
N ARG A 98 -1.31 3.93 -0.92
CA ARG A 98 -1.68 5.33 -1.15
C ARG A 98 -0.71 6.31 -0.48
N ILE A 99 -0.20 5.99 0.70
CA ILE A 99 0.81 6.81 1.37
C ILE A 99 2.09 6.83 0.52
N LEU A 100 2.54 5.67 0.04
CA LEU A 100 3.69 5.55 -0.87
C LEU A 100 3.50 6.35 -2.17
N GLN A 101 2.28 6.42 -2.69
CA GLN A 101 1.96 7.24 -3.87
C GLN A 101 2.05 8.75 -3.59
N LYS A 102 1.68 9.17 -2.38
CA LYS A 102 1.66 10.59 -1.98
C LYS A 102 3.06 11.11 -1.63
N HIS A 103 3.83 10.34 -0.84
CA HIS A 103 5.13 10.75 -0.34
C HIS A 103 6.11 11.18 -1.44
N GLU A 104 6.05 10.55 -2.60
CA GLU A 104 6.93 10.88 -3.71
C GLU A 104 6.34 11.98 -4.62
N ASN A 105 5.03 12.24 -4.59
CA ASN A 105 4.46 13.43 -5.25
C ASN A 105 4.83 14.73 -4.51
N GLU A 106 4.95 14.68 -3.18
CA GLU A 106 5.39 15.84 -2.36
C GLU A 106 6.87 16.21 -2.57
N GLN A 107 7.71 15.31 -3.11
CA GLN A 107 9.12 15.61 -3.40
C GLN A 107 9.36 16.26 -4.77
N ILE A 108 8.32 16.45 -5.59
CA ILE A 108 8.41 17.11 -6.91
C ILE A 108 8.06 18.61 -6.82
N ASP A 109 7.49 19.06 -5.69
CA ASP A 109 7.04 20.45 -5.49
C ASP A 109 7.95 21.27 -4.56
N ASN A 110 9.18 20.82 -4.27
CA ASN A 110 10.10 21.53 -3.38
C ASN A 110 11.52 21.69 -3.96
#